data_AF-A0A1G0HDT3-F1
#
_entry.id   AF-A0A1G0HDT3-F1
#
_cell.length_a   1.000
_cell.length_b   1.000
_cell.length_c   1.000
_cell.angle_alpha   90.00
_cell.angle_beta   90.00
_cell.angle_gamma   90.00
#
_symmetry.space_group_name_H-M   'P 1'
#
loop_
_entity.id
_entity.type
_entity.pdbx_description
1 polymer ?
#
loop_
_entity_poly.entity_id
_entity_poly.type
_entity_poly.pdbx_seq_one_letter_code
_entity_poly.pdbx_strand_id
1 'polypeptide(L)'
;MSTKSTIPLSPTTLQVLFNDWLALHEIMAEITQTRKQKQLQYQAENPISPFTLLTATQIHDGFYGPYHGFIRSFGHAYALISKLRTHLTTTQDENIKTHIKDSDLNLPERIKIDTNAAALDKLQRTLDDLARKHFPQWQECVIRWREQLIMQLTLHDITLSDLEIEDLSHPETLSEMLDRFTELKLTPPKVKGDAYTFSDFFRCKAILSIHSAYHRQHKSYEMEEILKIVNKFKNDFKQIDKEQKQLLDATEKDIEAILQPLYAS
;
A
#
# COMPACT_ATOMS: atom_id res chain seq x y z
N MET A 1 8.71 -14.90 -27.63
CA MET A 1 8.51 -13.71 -26.77
C MET A 1 7.02 -13.56 -26.55
N SER A 2 6.49 -14.08 -25.44
CA SER A 2 5.06 -14.03 -25.13
C SER A 2 4.78 -12.76 -24.34
N THR A 3 4.01 -11.86 -24.94
CA THR A 3 3.49 -10.65 -24.30
C THR A 3 2.48 -11.08 -23.24
N LYS A 4 2.84 -10.95 -21.96
CA LYS A 4 1.89 -11.05 -20.84
C LYS A 4 0.79 -10.00 -21.06
N SER A 5 -0.37 -10.43 -21.57
CA SER A 5 -1.58 -9.62 -21.58
C SER A 5 -2.16 -9.61 -20.16
N THR A 6 -1.65 -8.73 -19.31
CA THR A 6 -2.39 -8.30 -18.12
C THR A 6 -3.55 -7.44 -18.61
N ILE A 7 -4.75 -8.03 -18.71
CA ILE A 7 -5.97 -7.26 -18.89
C ILE A 7 -6.07 -6.33 -17.67
N PRO A 8 -6.04 -5.00 -17.83
CA PRO A 8 -6.22 -4.10 -16.70
C PRO A 8 -7.63 -4.35 -16.14
N LEU A 9 -7.71 -4.85 -14.92
CA LEU A 9 -8.98 -4.98 -14.22
C LEU A 9 -9.59 -3.59 -14.07
N SER A 10 -10.84 -3.43 -14.50
CA SER A 10 -11.53 -2.15 -14.34
C SER A 10 -11.60 -1.78 -12.85
N PRO A 11 -11.54 -0.48 -12.49
CA PRO A 11 -11.63 -0.04 -11.09
C PRO A 11 -12.84 -0.62 -10.35
N THR A 12 -13.99 -0.76 -11.04
CA THR A 12 -15.22 -1.34 -10.50
C THR A 12 -15.08 -2.84 -10.18
N THR A 13 -14.35 -3.59 -11.00
CA THR A 13 -14.07 -5.02 -10.75
C THR A 13 -13.15 -5.21 -9.55
N LEU A 14 -12.14 -4.34 -9.39
CA LEU A 14 -11.27 -4.37 -8.22
C LEU A 14 -12.05 -4.01 -6.94
N GLN A 15 -12.92 -3.00 -6.99
CA GLN A 15 -13.75 -2.60 -5.85
C GLN A 15 -14.62 -3.74 -5.30
N VAL A 16 -15.24 -4.53 -6.19
CA VAL A 16 -16.06 -5.68 -5.79
C VAL A 16 -15.18 -6.77 -5.15
N LEU A 17 -14.01 -7.06 -5.73
CA LEU A 17 -13.10 -8.06 -5.17
C LEU A 17 -12.56 -7.68 -3.79
N PHE A 18 -12.24 -6.40 -3.57
CA PHE A 18 -11.76 -5.94 -2.26
C PHE A 18 -12.82 -6.10 -1.16
N ASN A 19 -14.11 -5.90 -1.47
CA ASN A 19 -15.16 -6.13 -0.47
C ASN A 19 -15.18 -7.58 0.05
N ASP A 20 -14.80 -8.55 -0.78
CA ASP A 20 -14.70 -9.96 -0.39
C ASP A 20 -13.41 -10.28 0.38
N TRP A 21 -12.43 -9.38 0.33
CA TRP A 21 -11.11 -9.50 0.99
C TRP A 21 -11.07 -8.65 2.25
N LEU A 22 -11.93 -8.99 3.22
CA LEU A 22 -12.23 -8.17 4.40
C LEU A 22 -11.02 -7.53 5.07
N ALA A 23 -10.00 -8.31 5.46
CA ALA A 23 -8.84 -7.76 6.15
C ALA A 23 -8.06 -6.77 5.26
N LEU A 24 -7.89 -7.09 3.98
CA LEU A 24 -7.16 -6.23 3.05
C LEU A 24 -7.93 -4.95 2.71
N HIS A 25 -9.27 -5.03 2.63
CA HIS A 25 -10.14 -3.86 2.49
C HIS A 25 -10.03 -2.94 3.69
N GLU A 26 -10.17 -3.47 4.91
CA GLU A 26 -10.07 -2.68 6.14
C GLU A 26 -8.71 -1.99 6.25
N ILE A 27 -7.62 -2.73 6.00
CA ILE A 27 -6.26 -2.19 6.01
C ILE A 27 -6.10 -1.10 4.94
N MET A 28 -6.58 -1.35 3.72
CA MET A 28 -6.49 -0.35 2.64
C MET A 28 -7.30 0.90 2.99
N ALA A 29 -8.51 0.74 3.53
CA ALA A 29 -9.33 1.84 3.98
C ALA A 29 -8.60 2.66 5.06
N GLU A 30 -7.96 2.01 6.02
CA GLU A 30 -7.22 2.66 7.11
C GLU A 30 -6.01 3.47 6.60
N ILE A 31 -5.16 2.86 5.76
CA ILE A 31 -3.93 3.51 5.28
C ILE A 31 -4.17 4.59 4.22
N THR A 32 -5.33 4.54 3.55
CA THR A 32 -5.71 5.51 2.50
C THR A 32 -6.79 6.48 2.96
N GLN A 33 -7.10 6.49 4.25
CA GLN A 33 -8.00 7.46 4.81
C GLN A 33 -7.32 8.84 4.83
N THR A 34 -7.92 9.78 4.10
CA THR A 34 -7.37 11.14 3.98
C THR A 34 -7.47 11.92 5.29
N ARG A 35 -6.60 12.90 5.49
CA ARG A 35 -6.61 13.80 6.66
C ARG A 35 -7.96 14.51 6.78
N LYS A 36 -8.52 14.94 5.64
CA LYS A 36 -9.85 15.55 5.56
C LYS A 36 -10.95 14.58 6.00
N GLN A 37 -10.89 13.32 5.60
CA GLN A 37 -11.86 12.30 6.05
C GLN A 37 -11.76 12.02 7.55
N LYS A 38 -10.54 11.93 8.09
CA LYS A 38 -10.34 11.76 9.55
C LYS A 38 -10.91 12.94 10.34
N GLN A 39 -10.62 14.18 9.91
CA GLN A 39 -11.16 15.38 10.54
C GLN A 39 -12.70 15.42 10.51
N LEU A 40 -13.31 15.06 9.38
CA LEU A 40 -14.77 14.99 9.24
C LEU A 40 -15.38 13.88 10.11
N GLN A 41 -14.70 12.75 10.31
CA GLN A 41 -15.17 11.69 11.22
C GLN A 41 -15.14 12.11 12.69
N TYR A 42 -14.12 12.85 13.12
CA TYR A 42 -14.08 13.42 14.48
C TYR A 42 -15.21 14.43 14.74
N GLN A 43 -15.77 15.02 13.67
CA GLN A 43 -16.86 15.99 13.74
C GLN A 43 -18.25 15.37 13.50
N ALA A 44 -18.32 14.11 13.07
CA ALA A 44 -19.59 13.45 12.76
C ALA A 44 -20.12 12.68 13.99
N GLU A 45 -21.35 12.99 14.41
CA GLU A 45 -22.07 12.27 15.49
C GLU A 45 -22.40 10.81 15.14
N ASN A 46 -22.27 10.42 13.87
CA ASN A 46 -22.43 9.05 13.39
C ASN A 46 -21.16 8.60 12.66
N PRO A 47 -20.43 7.58 13.13
CA PRO A 47 -19.27 7.07 12.43
C PRO A 47 -19.69 6.55 11.05
N ILE A 48 -18.99 7.00 10.01
CA ILE A 48 -19.17 6.52 8.64
C ILE A 48 -18.96 4.99 8.67
N SER A 49 -19.96 4.25 8.17
CA SER A 49 -19.94 2.78 8.14
C SER A 49 -18.60 2.25 7.58
N PRO A 50 -17.96 1.27 8.24
CA PRO A 50 -16.70 0.68 7.79
C PRO A 50 -16.83 -0.07 6.45
N PHE A 51 -18.05 -0.28 5.95
CA PHE A 51 -18.34 -1.00 4.71
C PHE A 51 -18.61 -0.07 3.52
N THR A 52 -17.92 1.06 3.43
CA THR A 52 -17.96 1.86 2.21
C THR A 52 -17.01 1.28 1.16
N LEU A 53 -17.47 1.24 -0.10
CA LEU A 53 -16.64 0.83 -1.24
C LEU A 53 -15.41 1.74 -1.31
N LEU A 54 -14.22 1.14 -1.48
CA LEU A 54 -12.99 1.89 -1.69
C LEU A 54 -13.10 2.75 -2.95
N THR A 55 -12.77 4.02 -2.84
CA THR A 55 -12.74 4.93 -4.02
C THR A 55 -11.59 4.56 -4.96
N ALA A 56 -11.65 5.02 -6.22
CA ALA A 56 -10.56 4.80 -7.17
C ALA A 56 -9.22 5.39 -6.68
N THR A 57 -9.27 6.54 -5.99
CA THR A 57 -8.10 7.17 -5.37
C THR A 57 -7.51 6.32 -4.25
N GLN A 58 -8.35 5.73 -3.39
CA GLN A 58 -7.88 4.82 -2.34
C GLN A 58 -7.23 3.56 -2.93
N ILE A 59 -7.81 2.99 -3.98
CA ILE A 59 -7.19 1.87 -4.69
C ILE A 59 -5.85 2.30 -5.29
N HIS A 60 -5.79 3.46 -5.96
CA HIS A 60 -4.55 4.00 -6.50
C HIS A 60 -3.48 4.18 -5.40
N ASP A 61 -3.83 4.85 -4.30
CA ASP A 61 -2.93 5.08 -3.17
C ASP A 61 -2.47 3.77 -2.52
N GLY A 62 -3.32 2.75 -2.45
CA GLY A 62 -2.96 1.42 -1.96
C GLY A 62 -1.96 0.70 -2.87
N PHE A 63 -2.12 0.78 -4.20
CA PHE A 63 -1.29 0.04 -5.17
C PHE A 63 -0.03 0.78 -5.64
N TYR A 64 0.01 2.10 -5.46
CA TYR A 64 1.11 2.96 -5.92
C TYR A 64 1.77 3.76 -4.79
N GLY A 65 1.16 3.82 -3.61
CA GLY A 65 1.74 4.43 -2.42
C GLY A 65 2.76 3.54 -1.69
N PRO A 66 3.25 3.99 -0.52
CA PRO A 66 4.35 3.33 0.19
C PRO A 66 4.04 1.91 0.68
N TYR A 67 2.77 1.60 0.93
CA TYR A 67 2.29 0.27 1.32
C TYR A 67 2.09 -0.69 0.13
N HIS A 68 2.41 -0.29 -1.11
CA HIS A 68 2.09 -1.10 -2.30
C HIS A 68 2.61 -2.53 -2.22
N GLY A 69 3.78 -2.75 -1.60
CA GLY A 69 4.38 -4.09 -1.50
C GLY A 69 3.46 -5.01 -0.69
N PHE A 70 3.11 -4.57 0.51
CA PHE A 70 2.16 -5.26 1.39
C PHE A 70 0.83 -5.55 0.69
N ILE A 71 0.23 -4.51 0.08
CA ILE A 71 -1.06 -4.63 -0.60
C ILE A 71 -1.00 -5.60 -1.79
N ARG A 72 0.05 -5.52 -2.62
CA ARG A 72 0.20 -6.38 -3.79
C ARG A 72 0.44 -7.84 -3.40
N SER A 73 1.28 -8.11 -2.40
CA SER A 73 1.59 -9.49 -1.99
C SER A 73 0.35 -10.20 -1.44
N PHE A 74 -0.41 -9.55 -0.56
CA PHE A 74 -1.71 -10.09 -0.13
C PHE A 74 -2.73 -10.14 -1.27
N GLY A 75 -2.87 -9.06 -2.04
CA GLY A 75 -3.83 -8.98 -3.14
C GLY A 75 -3.64 -10.09 -4.18
N HIS A 76 -2.41 -10.46 -4.50
CA HIS A 76 -2.13 -11.61 -5.37
C HIS A 76 -2.58 -12.93 -4.75
N ALA A 77 -2.36 -13.15 -3.45
CA ALA A 77 -2.79 -14.35 -2.74
C ALA A 77 -4.32 -14.47 -2.68
N TYR A 78 -5.02 -13.39 -2.34
CA TYR A 78 -6.48 -13.35 -2.35
C TYR A 78 -7.03 -13.57 -3.77
N ALA A 79 -6.46 -12.92 -4.79
CA ALA A 79 -6.88 -13.10 -6.17
C ALA A 79 -6.72 -14.55 -6.63
N LEU A 80 -5.67 -15.24 -6.19
CA LEU A 80 -5.49 -16.67 -6.49
C LEU A 80 -6.62 -17.52 -5.90
N ILE A 81 -6.97 -17.30 -4.62
CA ILE A 81 -8.07 -18.01 -3.95
C ILE A 81 -9.41 -17.73 -4.66
N SER A 82 -9.69 -16.46 -4.97
CA SER A 82 -10.91 -16.06 -5.68
C SER A 82 -11.01 -16.75 -7.05
N LYS A 83 -9.91 -16.81 -7.82
CA LYS A 83 -9.88 -17.53 -9.10
C LYS A 83 -10.15 -19.03 -8.95
N LEU A 84 -9.59 -19.66 -7.92
CA LEU A 84 -9.85 -21.08 -7.65
C LEU A 84 -11.30 -21.33 -7.24
N ARG A 85 -11.91 -20.43 -6.45
CA ARG A 85 -13.36 -20.50 -6.18
C ARG A 85 -14.17 -20.39 -7.45
N THR A 86 -13.87 -19.44 -8.33
CA THR A 86 -14.55 -19.30 -9.62
C THR A 86 -14.41 -20.57 -10.47
N HIS A 87 -13.22 -21.18 -10.50
CA HIS A 87 -13.01 -22.46 -11.20
C HIS A 87 -13.88 -23.58 -10.62
N LEU A 88 -13.94 -23.74 -9.29
CA LEU A 88 -14.79 -24.75 -8.65
C LEU A 88 -16.28 -24.55 -8.96
N THR A 89 -16.78 -23.32 -8.85
CA THR A 89 -18.19 -23.03 -9.16
C THR A 89 -18.50 -23.31 -10.63
N THR A 90 -17.59 -22.92 -11.53
CA THR A 90 -17.74 -23.12 -12.98
C THR A 90 -17.68 -24.60 -13.37
N THR A 91 -16.81 -25.39 -12.74
CA THR A 91 -16.69 -26.84 -13.00
C THR A 91 -17.83 -27.66 -12.41
N GLN A 92 -18.57 -27.12 -11.43
CA GLN A 92 -19.75 -27.75 -10.84
C GLN A 92 -21.07 -27.35 -11.53
N ASP A 93 -21.13 -26.19 -12.19
CA ASP A 93 -22.35 -25.69 -12.87
C ASP A 93 -22.30 -25.95 -14.39
N GLU A 94 -23.07 -26.94 -14.85
CA GLU A 94 -23.19 -27.33 -16.25
C GLU A 94 -23.64 -26.18 -17.18
N ASN A 95 -24.38 -25.19 -16.67
CA ASN A 95 -24.81 -24.05 -17.47
C ASN A 95 -23.66 -23.07 -17.72
N ILE A 96 -22.74 -22.93 -16.76
CA ILE A 96 -21.64 -21.95 -16.81
C ILE A 96 -20.42 -22.51 -17.56
N LYS A 97 -20.18 -23.83 -17.53
CA LYS A 97 -19.09 -24.50 -18.28
C LYS A 97 -19.02 -24.11 -19.75
N THR A 98 -20.17 -23.81 -20.37
CA THR A 98 -20.24 -23.45 -21.79
C THR A 98 -19.69 -22.04 -22.09
N HIS A 99 -19.54 -21.19 -21.08
CA HIS A 99 -19.22 -19.77 -21.22
C HIS A 99 -17.83 -19.35 -20.71
N ILE A 100 -17.16 -20.16 -19.90
CA ILE A 100 -15.83 -19.84 -19.34
C ILE A 100 -14.88 -21.00 -19.66
N LYS A 101 -13.80 -20.74 -20.41
CA LYS A 101 -12.76 -21.73 -20.67
C LYS A 101 -11.71 -21.66 -19.55
N ASP A 102 -11.09 -22.79 -19.22
CA ASP A 102 -9.99 -22.82 -18.24
C ASP A 102 -8.81 -21.90 -18.61
N SER A 103 -8.62 -21.62 -19.91
CA SER A 103 -7.66 -20.63 -20.41
C SER A 103 -7.92 -19.21 -19.92
N ASP A 104 -9.17 -18.88 -19.55
CA ASP A 104 -9.59 -17.53 -19.21
C ASP A 104 -9.21 -17.17 -17.77
N LEU A 105 -9.05 -18.18 -16.90
CA LEU A 105 -8.72 -17.98 -15.48
C LEU A 105 -7.20 -17.78 -15.24
N ASN A 106 -6.35 -18.17 -16.21
CA ASN A 106 -4.89 -18.10 -16.12
C ASN A 106 -4.37 -18.65 -14.78
N LEU A 107 -4.77 -19.87 -14.41
CA LEU A 107 -4.28 -20.54 -13.22
C LEU A 107 -2.83 -21.01 -13.43
N PRO A 108 -1.93 -20.84 -12.44
CA PRO A 108 -0.60 -21.44 -12.48
C PRO A 108 -0.64 -22.96 -12.71
N GLU A 109 0.21 -23.45 -13.61
CA GLU A 109 0.28 -24.87 -14.03
C GLU A 109 0.50 -25.86 -12.88
N ARG A 110 1.03 -25.39 -11.75
CA ARG A 110 1.37 -26.22 -10.59
C ARG A 110 0.24 -26.36 -9.56
N ILE A 111 -0.95 -25.82 -9.79
CA ILE A 111 -2.01 -25.85 -8.78
C ILE A 111 -2.75 -27.19 -8.77
N LYS A 112 -2.99 -27.73 -7.57
CA LYS A 112 -3.88 -28.87 -7.33
C LYS A 112 -5.34 -28.45 -7.53
N ILE A 113 -5.93 -28.92 -8.62
CA ILE A 113 -7.32 -28.62 -9.00
C ILE A 113 -8.34 -29.28 -8.04
N ASP A 114 -7.96 -30.31 -7.29
CA ASP A 114 -8.82 -31.04 -6.32
C ASP A 114 -9.08 -30.27 -4.99
N THR A 115 -8.80 -28.98 -4.94
CA THR A 115 -9.04 -28.17 -3.73
C THR A 115 -10.54 -27.92 -3.57
N ASN A 116 -11.14 -28.22 -2.40
CA ASN A 116 -12.57 -27.99 -2.18
C ASN A 116 -12.87 -26.58 -1.59
N ALA A 117 -14.13 -26.17 -1.62
CA ALA A 117 -14.57 -24.85 -1.14
C ALA A 117 -14.21 -24.59 0.34
N ALA A 118 -14.39 -25.59 1.21
CA ALA A 118 -14.07 -25.46 2.63
C ALA A 118 -12.56 -25.23 2.88
N ALA A 119 -11.68 -25.84 2.07
CA ALA A 119 -10.25 -25.61 2.13
C ALA A 119 -9.88 -24.19 1.69
N LEU A 120 -10.52 -23.67 0.62
CA LEU A 120 -10.32 -22.29 0.16
C LEU A 120 -10.80 -21.26 1.19
N ASP A 121 -11.92 -21.51 1.87
CA ASP A 121 -12.41 -20.63 2.95
C ASP A 121 -11.47 -20.61 4.15
N LYS A 122 -10.92 -21.77 4.50
CA LYS A 122 -9.89 -21.87 5.56
C LYS A 122 -8.63 -21.09 5.18
N LEU A 123 -8.17 -21.22 3.93
CA LEU A 123 -7.01 -20.46 3.43
C LEU A 123 -7.26 -18.95 3.45
N GLN A 124 -8.44 -18.49 3.02
CA GLN A 124 -8.78 -17.08 3.08
C GLN A 124 -8.77 -16.55 4.52
N ARG A 125 -9.40 -17.24 5.47
CA ARG A 125 -9.37 -16.82 6.89
C ARG A 125 -7.95 -16.77 7.44
N THR A 126 -7.12 -17.74 7.06
CA THR A 126 -5.70 -17.77 7.46
C THR A 126 -4.94 -16.58 6.87
N LEU A 127 -5.24 -16.18 5.62
CA LEU A 127 -4.69 -14.95 5.04
C LEU A 127 -5.19 -13.70 5.74
N ASP A 128 -6.47 -13.63 6.11
CA ASP A 128 -7.05 -12.51 6.86
C ASP A 128 -6.32 -12.32 8.21
N ASP A 129 -6.13 -13.42 8.94
CA ASP A 129 -5.39 -13.42 10.21
C ASP A 129 -3.92 -13.02 10.00
N LEU A 130 -3.28 -13.51 8.93
CA LEU A 130 -1.90 -13.17 8.61
C LEU A 130 -1.75 -11.68 8.24
N ALA A 131 -2.67 -11.12 7.47
CA ALA A 131 -2.69 -9.70 7.12
C ALA A 131 -2.81 -8.83 8.37
N ARG A 132 -3.75 -9.16 9.26
CA ARG A 132 -3.94 -8.46 10.55
C ARG A 132 -2.74 -8.62 11.49
N LYS A 133 -1.99 -9.72 11.39
CA LYS A 133 -0.75 -9.94 12.17
C LYS A 133 0.42 -9.09 11.66
N HIS A 134 0.63 -9.01 10.35
CA HIS A 134 1.75 -8.27 9.80
C HIS A 134 1.52 -6.76 9.78
N PHE A 135 0.29 -6.31 9.56
CA PHE A 135 0.01 -4.89 9.39
C PHE A 135 0.51 -4.00 10.57
N PRO A 136 0.31 -4.36 11.85
CA PRO A 136 0.88 -3.62 12.98
C PRO A 136 2.42 -3.51 12.94
N GLN A 137 3.13 -4.54 12.48
CA GLN A 137 4.60 -4.52 12.37
C GLN A 137 5.08 -3.48 11.35
N TRP A 138 4.33 -3.34 10.26
CA TRP A 138 4.57 -2.28 9.27
C TRP A 138 4.30 -0.91 9.89
N GLN A 139 3.18 -0.73 10.60
CA GLN A 139 2.85 0.53 11.26
C GLN A 139 3.89 0.95 12.30
N GLU A 140 4.39 0.02 13.12
CA GLU A 140 5.46 0.26 14.09
C GLU A 140 6.74 0.77 13.42
N CYS A 141 7.15 0.16 12.30
CA CYS A 141 8.31 0.62 11.54
C CYS A 141 8.08 2.01 10.95
N VAL A 142 6.89 2.29 10.45
CA VAL A 142 6.52 3.60 9.90
C VAL A 142 6.56 4.69 10.97
N ILE A 143 6.08 4.42 12.18
CA ILE A 143 6.17 5.34 13.32
C ILE A 143 7.64 5.62 13.66
N ARG A 144 8.45 4.57 13.79
CA ARG A 144 9.90 4.70 14.04
C ARG A 144 10.60 5.52 12.96
N TRP A 145 10.32 5.29 11.69
CA TRP A 145 10.92 6.05 10.59
C TRP A 145 10.52 7.53 10.61
N ARG A 146 9.28 7.87 11.01
CA ARG A 146 8.84 9.26 11.21
C ARG A 146 9.66 9.94 12.30
N GLU A 147 9.77 9.30 13.45
CA GLU A 147 10.54 9.82 14.59
C GLU A 147 12.01 10.01 14.24
N GLN A 148 12.61 9.03 13.54
CA GLN A 148 13.98 9.14 13.04
C GLN A 148 14.15 10.32 12.08
N LEU A 149 13.22 10.52 11.14
CA LEU A 149 13.29 11.64 10.20
C LEU A 149 13.18 13.00 10.92
N ILE A 150 12.27 13.15 11.88
CA ILE A 150 12.11 14.37 12.70
C ILE A 150 13.41 14.67 13.46
N MET A 151 14.01 13.64 14.08
CA MET A 151 15.27 13.77 14.78
C MET A 151 16.40 14.19 13.83
N GLN A 152 16.52 13.53 12.68
CA GLN A 152 17.57 13.84 11.69
C GLN A 152 17.44 15.26 11.13
N LEU A 153 16.22 15.73 10.84
CA LEU A 153 15.98 17.11 10.41
C LEU A 153 16.48 18.11 11.46
N THR A 154 16.17 17.84 12.74
CA THR A 154 16.58 18.68 13.86
C THR A 154 18.10 18.70 14.04
N LEU A 155 18.77 17.53 13.93
CA LEU A 155 20.23 17.39 14.00
C LEU A 155 20.97 18.13 12.87
N HIS A 156 20.27 18.40 11.77
CA HIS A 156 20.80 19.13 10.62
C HIS A 156 20.35 20.60 10.56
N ASP A 157 20.07 21.19 11.72
CA ASP A 157 19.72 22.61 11.92
C ASP A 157 18.44 23.06 11.19
N ILE A 158 17.55 22.12 10.87
CA ILE A 158 16.21 22.44 10.37
C ILE A 158 15.30 22.64 11.57
N THR A 159 15.09 23.90 11.95
CA THR A 159 14.15 24.23 13.04
C THR A 159 12.72 23.97 12.60
N LEU A 160 12.16 22.83 13.01
CA LEU A 160 10.76 22.46 12.81
C LEU A 160 9.89 23.13 13.88
N SER A 161 8.73 23.66 13.48
CA SER A 161 7.67 24.06 14.41
C SER A 161 6.73 22.88 14.66
N ASP A 162 5.82 23.05 15.63
CA ASP A 162 4.79 22.05 15.95
C ASP A 162 3.98 21.63 14.71
N LEU A 163 3.73 22.57 13.79
CA LEU A 163 3.01 22.29 12.55
C LEU A 163 3.78 21.35 11.62
N GLU A 164 5.10 21.55 11.45
CA GLU A 164 5.91 20.65 10.64
C GLU A 164 6.08 19.27 11.29
N ILE A 165 6.17 19.23 12.63
CA ILE A 165 6.25 17.97 13.38
C ILE A 165 4.94 17.19 13.26
N GLU A 166 3.79 17.87 13.38
CA GLU A 166 2.48 17.26 13.20
C GLU A 166 2.33 16.70 11.78
N ASP A 167 2.69 17.47 10.77
CA ASP A 167 2.64 17.05 9.37
C ASP A 167 3.52 15.83 9.07
N LEU A 168 4.73 15.77 9.65
CA LEU A 168 5.60 14.60 9.53
C LEU A 168 5.00 13.37 10.21
N SER A 169 4.37 13.57 11.36
CA SER A 169 3.83 12.51 12.22
C SER A 169 2.49 11.96 11.73
N HIS A 170 1.70 12.77 11.02
CA HIS A 170 0.36 12.38 10.58
C HIS A 170 0.40 11.40 9.39
N PRO A 171 -0.47 10.37 9.36
CA PRO A 171 -0.71 9.57 8.15
C PRO A 171 -1.23 10.47 7.02
N GLU A 172 -0.64 10.33 5.84
CA GLU A 172 -0.99 11.09 4.64
C GLU A 172 -0.96 10.12 3.47
N THR A 173 -1.90 10.24 2.52
CA THR A 173 -1.92 9.35 1.35
C THR A 173 -0.93 9.81 0.28
N LEU A 174 -0.66 8.94 -0.70
CA LEU A 174 0.19 9.33 -1.83
C LEU A 174 -0.41 10.52 -2.58
N SER A 175 -1.70 10.46 -2.90
CA SER A 175 -2.40 11.54 -3.60
C SER A 175 -2.35 12.86 -2.82
N GLU A 176 -2.63 12.87 -1.52
CA GLU A 176 -2.53 14.08 -0.69
C GLU A 176 -1.12 14.68 -0.71
N MET A 177 -0.09 13.85 -0.61
CA MET A 177 1.29 14.29 -0.64
C MET A 177 1.64 14.91 -2.01
N LEU A 178 1.21 14.30 -3.13
CA LEU A 178 1.46 14.82 -4.47
C LEU A 178 0.67 16.11 -4.77
N ASP A 179 -0.54 16.24 -4.23
CA ASP A 179 -1.34 17.46 -4.32
C ASP A 179 -0.60 18.64 -3.68
N ARG A 180 0.05 18.44 -2.52
CA ARG A 180 0.87 19.48 -1.87
C ARG A 180 2.05 19.94 -2.71
N PHE A 181 2.73 19.03 -3.42
CA PHE A 181 3.78 19.41 -4.37
C PHE A 181 3.21 20.30 -5.48
N THR A 182 2.04 19.96 -6.00
CA THR A 182 1.35 20.74 -7.03
C THR A 182 0.95 22.13 -6.54
N GLU A 183 0.34 22.22 -5.35
CA GLU A 183 -0.07 23.48 -4.71
C GLU A 183 1.12 24.43 -4.47
N LEU A 184 2.24 23.88 -4.01
CA LEU A 184 3.47 24.63 -3.77
C LEU A 184 4.30 24.87 -5.05
N LYS A 185 3.83 24.40 -6.21
CA LYS A 185 4.56 24.46 -7.50
C LYS A 185 5.96 23.84 -7.42
N LEU A 186 6.11 22.82 -6.60
CA LEU A 186 7.33 22.03 -6.45
C LEU A 186 7.28 20.80 -7.35
N THR A 187 8.43 20.35 -7.83
CA THR A 187 8.52 19.08 -8.57
C THR A 187 8.83 17.95 -7.59
N PRO A 188 7.98 16.90 -7.48
CA PRO A 188 8.29 15.76 -6.64
C PRO A 188 9.54 15.03 -7.16
N PRO A 189 10.35 14.44 -6.26
CA PRO A 189 11.52 13.68 -6.66
C PRO A 189 11.11 12.50 -7.55
N LYS A 190 11.93 12.22 -8.57
CA LYS A 190 11.71 11.05 -9.44
C LYS A 190 11.90 9.77 -8.64
N VAL A 191 10.91 8.89 -8.72
CA VAL A 191 10.96 7.54 -8.14
C VAL A 191 11.48 6.52 -9.14
N LYS A 192 12.03 5.41 -8.63
CA LYS A 192 12.51 4.30 -9.47
C LYS A 192 11.41 3.24 -9.56
N GLY A 193 10.75 3.17 -10.71
CA GLY A 193 9.67 2.22 -10.97
C GLY A 193 8.30 2.87 -10.89
N ASP A 194 7.27 2.03 -10.81
CA ASP A 194 5.89 2.46 -11.00
C ASP A 194 5.19 2.87 -9.70
N ALA A 195 5.79 2.62 -8.53
CA ALA A 195 5.17 2.88 -7.23
C ALA A 195 6.18 3.46 -6.23
N TYR A 196 5.69 4.28 -5.29
CA TYR A 196 6.50 4.91 -4.25
C TYR A 196 6.85 3.90 -3.16
N THR A 197 8.12 3.84 -2.74
CA THR A 197 8.50 3.14 -1.50
C THR A 197 8.30 4.04 -0.28
N PHE A 198 8.47 3.51 0.93
CA PHE A 198 8.50 4.35 2.13
C PHE A 198 9.67 5.34 2.09
N SER A 199 10.81 4.94 1.55
CA SER A 199 11.98 5.80 1.35
C SER A 199 11.65 6.98 0.43
N ASP A 200 11.02 6.73 -0.71
CA ASP A 200 10.57 7.78 -1.63
C ASP A 200 9.54 8.72 -0.95
N PHE A 201 8.58 8.14 -0.25
CA PHE A 201 7.52 8.88 0.45
C PHE A 201 8.10 9.78 1.56
N PHE A 202 9.01 9.27 2.38
CA PHE A 202 9.67 10.06 3.42
C PHE A 202 10.62 11.11 2.86
N ARG A 203 11.24 10.85 1.70
CA ARG A 203 12.01 11.87 1.00
C ARG A 203 11.13 13.03 0.55
N CYS A 204 9.94 12.75 0.02
CA CYS A 204 8.95 13.77 -0.29
C CYS A 204 8.54 14.57 0.96
N LYS A 205 8.22 13.88 2.06
CA LYS A 205 7.90 14.55 3.33
C LYS A 205 9.03 15.44 3.82
N ALA A 206 10.29 14.98 3.76
CA ALA A 206 11.44 15.78 4.14
C ALA A 206 11.56 17.07 3.30
N ILE A 207 11.35 16.97 1.98
CA ILE A 207 11.35 18.14 1.08
C ILE A 207 10.28 19.14 1.50
N LEU A 208 9.04 18.69 1.71
CA LEU A 208 7.92 19.54 2.11
C LEU A 208 8.17 20.22 3.46
N SER A 209 8.69 19.48 4.45
CA SER A 209 8.99 20.02 5.78
C SER A 209 10.14 21.04 5.75
N ILE A 210 11.21 20.78 5.00
CA ILE A 210 12.31 21.74 4.85
C ILE A 210 11.83 22.98 4.13
N HIS A 211 11.04 22.82 3.05
CA HIS A 211 10.44 23.94 2.33
C HIS A 211 9.60 24.81 3.26
N SER A 212 8.68 24.21 4.03
CA SER A 212 7.85 24.91 5.02
C SER A 212 8.69 25.64 6.06
N ALA A 213 9.67 24.95 6.66
CA ALA A 213 10.53 25.53 7.68
C ALA A 213 11.35 26.71 7.15
N TYR A 214 11.88 26.62 5.93
CA TYR A 214 12.68 27.68 5.32
C TYR A 214 11.83 28.87 4.91
N HIS A 215 10.65 28.62 4.36
CA HIS A 215 9.69 29.67 4.05
C HIS A 215 9.33 30.48 5.29
N ARG A 216 9.00 29.81 6.41
CA ARG A 216 8.71 30.46 7.69
C ARG A 216 9.90 31.25 8.25
N GLN A 217 11.11 30.76 8.05
CA GLN A 217 12.34 31.41 8.52
C GLN A 217 12.86 32.50 7.57
N HIS A 218 12.14 32.78 6.48
CA HIS A 218 12.58 33.69 5.41
C HIS A 218 14.00 33.34 4.88
N LYS A 219 14.36 32.06 4.89
CA LYS A 219 15.58 31.54 4.27
C LYS A 219 15.32 31.27 2.79
N SER A 220 16.39 31.25 1.99
CA SER A 220 16.28 30.75 0.60
C SER A 220 15.78 29.31 0.61
N TYR A 221 14.79 29.01 -0.22
CA TYR A 221 14.11 27.71 -0.31
C TYR A 221 14.12 27.16 -1.75
N GLU A 222 15.13 27.54 -2.53
CA GLU A 222 15.34 26.99 -3.86
C GLU A 222 15.49 25.47 -3.79
N MET A 223 14.86 24.76 -4.74
CA MET A 223 14.77 23.30 -4.69
C MET A 223 16.15 22.63 -4.68
N GLU A 224 17.15 23.23 -5.33
CA GLU A 224 18.53 22.75 -5.29
C GLU A 224 19.14 22.74 -3.88
N GLU A 225 18.83 23.77 -3.07
CA GLU A 225 19.32 23.87 -1.70
C GLU A 225 18.63 22.86 -0.78
N ILE A 226 17.31 22.70 -0.94
CA ILE A 226 16.53 21.69 -0.24
C ILE A 226 17.08 20.30 -0.56
N LEU A 227 17.32 19.99 -1.85
CA LEU A 227 17.86 18.70 -2.27
C LEU A 227 19.27 18.44 -1.71
N LYS A 228 20.13 19.47 -1.58
CA LYS A 228 21.44 19.32 -0.92
C LYS A 228 21.32 18.87 0.53
N ILE A 229 20.34 19.40 1.26
CA ILE A 229 20.08 19.01 2.65
C ILE A 229 19.48 17.60 2.69
N VAL A 230 18.47 17.33 1.86
CA VAL A 230 17.82 16.01 1.79
C VAL A 230 18.83 14.90 1.47
N ASN A 231 19.84 15.19 0.65
CA ASN A 231 20.91 14.24 0.32
C ASN A 231 21.81 13.87 1.52
N LYS A 232 21.80 14.64 2.61
CA LYS A 232 22.49 14.26 3.86
C LYS A 232 21.85 13.02 4.50
N PHE A 233 20.54 12.84 4.32
CA PHE A 233 19.77 11.69 4.85
C PHE A 233 19.83 10.44 3.96
N LYS A 234 20.72 10.37 2.95
CA LYS A 234 20.72 9.24 2.00
C LYS A 234 20.86 7.89 2.69
N ASN A 235 21.59 7.83 3.80
CA ASN A 235 21.85 6.60 4.53
C ASN A 235 20.60 6.18 5.32
N ASP A 236 19.86 7.14 5.88
CA ASP A 236 18.58 6.89 6.54
C ASP A 236 17.56 6.33 5.55
N PHE A 237 17.43 6.95 4.37
CA PHE A 237 16.56 6.46 3.30
C PHE A 237 16.94 5.06 2.82
N LYS A 238 18.23 4.76 2.68
CA LYS A 238 18.71 3.40 2.36
C LYS A 238 18.37 2.39 3.45
N GLN A 239 18.42 2.81 4.71
CA GLN A 239 18.05 1.95 5.84
C GLN A 239 16.55 1.66 5.84
N ILE A 240 15.71 2.65 5.53
CA ILE A 240 14.26 2.46 5.32
C ILE A 240 14.00 1.45 4.20
N ASP A 241 14.64 1.60 3.03
CA ASP A 241 14.49 0.64 1.93
C ASP A 241 14.88 -0.79 2.33
N LYS A 242 15.96 -0.93 3.11
CA LYS A 242 16.42 -2.23 3.61
C LYS A 242 15.41 -2.86 4.58
N GLU A 243 14.93 -2.10 5.55
CA GLU A 243 13.96 -2.58 6.54
C GLU A 243 12.60 -2.88 5.89
N GLN A 244 12.14 -2.03 4.98
CA GLN A 244 10.94 -2.28 4.17
C GLN A 244 11.06 -3.59 3.40
N LYS A 245 12.21 -3.83 2.75
CA LYS A 245 12.44 -5.08 2.03
C LYS A 245 12.41 -6.29 2.96
N GLN A 246 13.01 -6.20 4.15
CA GLN A 246 12.99 -7.29 5.13
C GLN A 246 11.57 -7.62 5.61
N LEU A 247 10.74 -6.59 5.85
CA LEU A 247 9.33 -6.78 6.19
C LEU A 247 8.57 -7.46 5.05
N LEU A 248 8.79 -7.01 3.81
CA LEU A 248 8.14 -7.59 2.63
C LEU A 248 8.57 -9.05 2.41
N ASP A 249 9.86 -9.34 2.46
CA ASP A 249 10.40 -10.69 2.29
C ASP A 249 9.83 -11.64 3.36
N ALA A 250 9.66 -11.17 4.60
CA ALA A 250 9.03 -11.94 5.68
C ALA A 250 7.54 -12.19 5.44
N THR A 251 6.80 -11.16 5.04
CA THR A 251 5.38 -11.27 4.68
C THR A 251 5.17 -12.22 3.50
N GLU A 252 5.96 -12.10 2.43
CA GLU A 252 5.85 -12.95 1.25
C GLU A 252 6.17 -14.42 1.56
N LYS A 253 7.17 -14.68 2.41
CA LYS A 253 7.49 -16.02 2.87
C LYS A 253 6.33 -16.67 3.64
N ASP A 254 5.71 -15.93 4.56
CA ASP A 254 4.58 -16.44 5.35
C ASP A 254 3.33 -16.66 4.47
N ILE A 255 3.08 -15.77 3.50
CA ILE A 255 2.03 -15.96 2.48
C ILE A 255 2.32 -17.22 1.66
N GLU A 256 3.54 -17.39 1.17
CA GLU A 256 3.93 -18.56 0.38
C GLU A 256 3.70 -19.84 1.18
N ALA A 257 4.07 -19.88 2.47
CA ALA A 257 3.84 -21.01 3.36
C ALA A 257 2.35 -21.37 3.51
N ILE A 258 1.46 -20.37 3.57
CA ILE A 258 0.00 -20.60 3.58
C ILE A 258 -0.49 -21.18 2.26
N LEU A 259 0.07 -20.73 1.14
CA LEU A 259 -0.36 -21.16 -0.20
C LEU A 259 0.29 -22.48 -0.64
N GLN A 260 1.38 -22.95 0.00
CA GLN A 260 2.06 -24.23 -0.31
C GLN A 260 1.11 -25.41 -0.53
N PRO A 261 0.04 -25.63 0.27
CA PRO A 261 -0.89 -26.75 0.06
C PRO A 261 -1.56 -26.74 -1.31
N LEU A 262 -1.70 -25.58 -1.95
CA LEU A 262 -2.29 -25.43 -3.28
C LEU A 262 -1.38 -25.93 -4.41
N TYR A 263 -0.07 -26.06 -4.18
CA TYR A 263 0.87 -26.45 -5.21
C TYR A 263 1.14 -27.97 -5.21
N ALA A 264 1.31 -28.53 -6.41
CA ALA A 264 1.85 -29.87 -6.65
C ALA A 264 3.34 -29.90 -6.30
N SER A 265 3.74 -30.93 -5.55
CA SER A 265 5.14 -31.19 -5.17
C SER A 265 5.97 -31.66 -6.35
#